data_AF-A0AA91U180-F1
#
_entry.id   AF-A0AA91U180-F1
#
_cell.length_a   1.000
_cell.length_b   1.000
_cell.length_c   1.000
_cell.angle_alpha   90.00
_cell.angle_beta   90.00
_cell.angle_gamma   90.00
#
_symmetry.space_group_name_H-M   'P 1'
#
loop_
_entity.id
_entity.type
_entity.pdbx_description
1 polymer ?
#
loop_
_entity_poly.entity_id
_entity_poly.type
_entity_poly.pdbx_seq_one_letter_code
_entity_poly.pdbx_strand_id
1 'polypeptide(L)'
;QTALRDPIFYQLQKRLCDLMILFKKRLPCYTRDELYFPGVKVDNVVVDKLVTYFDDYLMDMTNAVTYTDDEWRKTTSDIVFFVR
;
A
#
# COMPACT_ATOMS: atom_id res chain seq x y z
N GLN A 1 4.61 3.59 12.14
CA GLN A 1 4.46 4.71 11.20
C GLN A 1 5.76 5.02 10.43
N THR A 2 6.94 5.03 11.06
CA THR A 2 8.19 5.49 10.41
C THR A 2 9.03 4.40 9.74
N ALA A 3 8.78 3.12 10.01
CA ALA A 3 9.63 2.02 9.55
C ALA A 3 9.84 1.97 8.01
N LEU A 4 8.82 2.33 7.22
CA LEU A 4 8.89 2.34 5.75
C LEU A 4 9.76 3.47 5.18
N ARG A 5 10.20 4.43 6.01
CA ARG A 5 11.09 5.51 5.57
C ARG A 5 12.56 5.08 5.53
N ASP A 6 12.92 4.01 6.24
CA ASP A 6 14.30 3.52 6.32
C ASP A 6 14.56 2.45 5.24
N PRO A 7 15.58 2.62 4.37
CA PRO A 7 16.01 1.59 3.44
C PRO A 7 16.35 0.23 4.08
N ILE A 8 16.86 0.22 5.32
CA ILE A 8 17.24 -1.00 6.03
C ILE A 8 16.02 -1.87 6.32
N PHE A 9 14.85 -1.26 6.55
CA PHE A 9 13.60 -1.98 6.75
C PHE A 9 13.30 -2.91 5.56
N TYR A 10 13.46 -2.41 4.33
CA TYR A 10 13.23 -3.21 3.13
C TYR A 10 14.28 -4.29 2.93
N GLN A 11 15.55 -4.03 3.30
CA GLN A 11 16.61 -5.04 3.23
C GLN A 11 16.36 -6.21 4.19
N LEU A 12 15.94 -5.90 5.42
CA LEU A 12 15.58 -6.92 6.40
C LEU A 12 14.36 -7.73 5.94
N GLN A 13 13.30 -7.05 5.49
CA GLN A 13 12.10 -7.72 4.99
C GLN A 13 12.40 -8.60 3.77
N LYS A 14 13.25 -8.13 2.85
CA LYS A 14 13.71 -8.91 1.71
C LYS A 14 14.42 -10.19 2.16
N ARG A 15 15.35 -10.09 3.12
CA ARG A 15 16.06 -11.26 3.67
C ARG A 15 15.10 -12.28 4.30
N LEU A 16 14.07 -11.83 4.99
CA LEU A 16 13.04 -12.70 5.55
C LEU A 16 12.20 -13.38 4.45
N CYS A 17 11.80 -12.62 3.44
CA CYS A 17 11.10 -13.15 2.27
C CYS A 17 11.94 -14.18 1.53
N ASP A 18 13.25 -13.95 1.37
CA ASP A 18 14.16 -14.88 0.70
C ASP A 18 14.21 -16.23 1.44
N LEU A 19 14.21 -16.22 2.78
CA LEU A 19 14.11 -17.46 3.57
C LEU A 19 12.80 -18.22 3.30
N MET A 20 11.67 -17.50 3.24
CA MET A 20 10.37 -18.10 2.91
C MET A 20 10.32 -18.62 1.47
N ILE A 21 10.96 -17.95 0.53
CA ILE A 21 11.08 -18.39 -0.86
C ILE A 21 11.93 -19.66 -0.93
N LEU A 22 13.02 -19.77 -0.17
CA LEU A 22 13.82 -21.00 -0.09
C LEU A 22 13.00 -22.19 0.43
N PHE A 23 12.10 -21.96 1.39
CA PHE A 23 11.14 -22.99 1.81
C PHE A 23 10.16 -23.35 0.68
N LYS A 24 9.55 -22.34 0.02
CA LYS A 24 8.61 -22.55 -1.08
C LYS A 24 9.21 -23.31 -2.27
N LYS A 25 10.51 -23.14 -2.54
CA LYS A 25 11.23 -23.91 -3.59
C LYS A 25 11.27 -25.42 -3.33
N ARG A 26 11.03 -25.88 -2.09
CA ARG A 26 10.96 -27.30 -1.75
C ARG A 26 9.56 -27.89 -1.93
N LEU A 27 8.55 -27.06 -2.17
CA LEU A 27 7.20 -27.51 -2.45
C LEU A 27 7.11 -28.00 -3.91
N PRO A 28 6.19 -28.94 -4.21
CA PRO A 28 5.95 -29.36 -5.59
C PRO A 28 5.52 -28.16 -6.45
N CYS A 29 6.07 -28.09 -7.66
CA CYS A 29 5.64 -27.12 -8.67
C CYS A 29 4.27 -27.50 -9.23
N TYR A 30 3.45 -26.49 -9.56
CA TYR A 30 2.17 -26.73 -10.22
C TYR A 30 2.37 -27.43 -11.57
N THR A 31 1.58 -28.47 -11.81
CA THR A 31 1.61 -29.21 -13.07
C THR A 31 0.80 -28.48 -14.14
N ARG A 32 0.99 -28.86 -15.41
CA ARG A 32 0.19 -28.30 -16.51
C ARG A 32 -1.30 -28.53 -16.29
N ASP A 33 -1.67 -29.72 -15.84
CA ASP A 33 -3.07 -30.11 -15.67
C ASP A 33 -3.74 -29.32 -14.53
N GLU A 34 -2.98 -28.90 -13.51
CA GLU A 34 -3.46 -28.04 -12.41
C GLU A 34 -3.67 -26.58 -12.83
N LEU A 35 -2.87 -26.09 -13.79
CA LEU A 35 -2.98 -24.71 -14.30
C LEU A 35 -3.88 -24.61 -15.54
N TYR A 36 -4.17 -25.75 -16.19
CA TYR A 36 -4.95 -25.79 -17.41
C TYR A 36 -6.43 -25.63 -17.12
N PHE A 37 -7.02 -24.56 -17.66
CA PHE A 37 -8.46 -24.32 -17.58
C PHE A 37 -9.11 -24.70 -18.91
N PRO A 38 -9.75 -25.89 -19.02
CA PRO A 38 -10.29 -26.36 -20.29
C PRO A 38 -11.41 -25.45 -20.78
N GLY A 39 -11.35 -25.06 -22.05
CA GLY A 39 -12.39 -24.26 -22.71
C GLY A 39 -12.28 -22.75 -22.54
N VAL A 40 -11.28 -22.24 -21.79
CA VAL A 40 -11.02 -20.80 -21.69
C VAL A 40 -9.67 -20.47 -22.32
N LYS A 41 -9.68 -19.45 -23.17
CA LYS A 41 -8.49 -18.88 -23.78
C LYS A 41 -8.50 -17.38 -23.59
N VAL A 42 -7.35 -16.82 -23.25
CA VAL A 42 -7.16 -15.37 -23.23
C VAL A 42 -6.92 -14.93 -24.68
N ASP A 43 -7.94 -14.33 -25.30
CA ASP A 43 -7.87 -13.95 -26.72
C ASP A 43 -7.20 -12.58 -26.93
N ASN A 44 -7.39 -11.62 -26.02
CA ASN A 44 -6.74 -10.33 -26.11
C ASN A 44 -6.60 -9.68 -24.72
N VAL A 45 -5.49 -8.95 -24.51
CA VAL A 45 -5.28 -8.10 -23.35
C VAL A 45 -4.97 -6.70 -23.87
N VAL A 46 -5.94 -5.79 -23.77
CA VAL A 46 -5.76 -4.39 -24.15
C VAL A 46 -5.51 -3.59 -22.88
N VAL A 47 -4.39 -2.87 -22.85
CA VAL A 47 -4.02 -1.98 -21.75
C VAL A 47 -3.88 -0.57 -22.30
N ASP A 48 -4.60 0.36 -21.70
CA ASP A 48 -4.53 1.78 -22.06
C ASP A 48 -3.27 2.44 -21.49
N LYS A 49 -3.08 3.72 -21.80
CA LYS A 49 -1.91 4.49 -21.37
C LYS A 49 -1.89 4.67 -19.84
N LEU A 50 -0.93 4.05 -19.18
CA LEU A 50 -0.67 4.24 -17.74
C LEU A 50 0.17 5.51 -17.54
N VAL A 51 -0.46 6.58 -17.04
CA VAL A 51 0.21 7.86 -16.72
C VAL A 51 0.05 8.16 -15.24
N THR A 52 1.17 8.35 -14.55
CA THR A 52 1.21 8.83 -13.16
C THR A 52 1.78 10.23 -13.11
N TYR A 53 1.27 11.06 -12.22
CA TYR A 53 1.73 12.44 -11.99
C TYR A 53 1.65 12.75 -10.50
N PHE A 54 2.37 13.79 -10.08
CA PHE A 54 2.27 14.33 -8.73
C PHE A 54 1.10 15.31 -8.66
N ASP A 55 0.30 15.20 -7.61
CA ASP A 55 -0.78 16.13 -7.30
C ASP A 55 -0.65 16.56 -5.84
N ASP A 56 -1.11 17.77 -5.54
CA ASP A 56 -1.06 18.31 -4.20
C ASP A 56 -2.11 17.61 -3.32
N TYR A 57 -1.68 17.19 -2.12
CA TYR A 57 -2.55 16.51 -1.16
C TYR A 57 -2.55 17.26 0.17
N LEU A 58 -3.74 17.67 0.62
CA LEU A 58 -3.93 18.36 1.90
C LEU A 58 -4.37 17.35 2.97
N MET A 59 -3.70 17.40 4.11
CA MET A 59 -4.03 16.59 5.28
C MET A 59 -4.13 17.50 6.50
N ASP A 60 -5.16 17.30 7.31
CA ASP A 60 -5.30 17.97 8.59
C ASP A 60 -4.25 17.46 9.59
N MET A 61 -3.46 18.38 10.13
CA MET A 61 -2.41 18.11 11.13
C MET A 61 -2.66 18.87 12.44
N THR A 62 -3.89 19.29 12.71
CA THR A 62 -4.21 20.08 13.91
C THR A 62 -3.87 19.33 15.22
N ASN A 63 -3.84 17.99 15.18
CA ASN A 63 -3.36 17.14 16.30
C ASN A 63 -1.90 17.39 16.71
N ALA A 64 -1.07 17.98 15.85
CA ALA A 64 0.32 18.33 16.17
C ALA A 64 0.47 19.71 16.81
N VAL A 65 -0.61 20.50 16.89
CA VAL A 65 -0.63 21.85 17.45
C VAL A 65 -1.07 21.79 18.91
N THR A 66 -0.35 22.49 19.78
CA THR A 66 -0.75 22.65 21.18
C THR A 66 -1.71 23.82 21.32
N TYR A 67 -2.86 23.58 21.96
CA TYR A 67 -3.84 24.62 22.22
C TYR A 67 -3.65 25.25 23.61
N THR A 68 -4.00 26.52 23.72
CA THR A 68 -4.13 27.23 25.00
C THR A 68 -5.44 26.82 25.69
N ASP A 69 -5.53 26.94 27.03
CA ASP A 69 -6.73 26.55 27.80
C ASP A 69 -8.02 27.24 27.33
N ASP A 70 -7.92 28.47 26.82
CA ASP A 70 -9.04 29.24 26.27
C ASP A 70 -9.49 28.75 24.89
N GLU A 71 -8.59 28.14 24.11
CA GLU A 71 -8.87 27.58 22.79
C GLU A 71 -9.50 26.20 22.93
N TRP A 72 -8.99 25.37 23.85
CA TRP A 72 -9.58 24.07 24.21
C TRP A 72 -11.06 24.15 24.59
N ARG A 73 -11.46 25.20 25.33
CA ARG A 73 -12.85 25.42 25.74
C ARG A 73 -13.77 25.82 24.59
N LYS A 74 -13.22 26.27 23.45
CA LYS A 74 -13.96 26.75 22.27
C LYS A 74 -13.89 25.77 21.09
N THR A 75 -13.05 24.74 21.15
CA THR A 75 -12.87 23.79 20.05
C THR A 75 -14.14 22.96 19.82
N THR A 76 -14.89 23.31 18.78
CA THR A 76 -15.78 22.38 18.08
C THR A 76 -14.95 21.76 16.96
N SER A 77 -14.80 20.44 16.95
CA SER A 77 -14.02 19.74 15.93
C SER A 77 -14.75 19.81 14.59
N ASP A 78 -14.35 20.76 13.74
CA ASP A 78 -14.83 20.89 12.36
C ASP A 78 -14.20 19.80 11.48
N ILE A 79 -14.68 18.55 11.62
CA ILE A 79 -14.34 17.45 10.72
C ILE A 79 -15.13 17.66 9.41
N VAL A 80 -14.79 18.72 8.66
CA VAL A 80 -15.33 18.93 7.32
C VAL A 80 -14.39 18.22 6.34
N PHE A 81 -14.75 16.99 5.99
CA PHE A 81 -14.12 16.30 4.86
C PHE A 81 -14.37 17.12 3.60
N PHE A 82 -13.41 17.94 3.18
CA PHE A 82 -13.41 18.52 1.85
C PHE A 82 -13.00 17.43 0.86
N VAL A 83 -14.02 16.67 0.43
CA VAL A 83 -13.92 15.88 -0.80
C VAL A 83 -14.05 16.87 -1.95
N ARG A 84 -13.02 16.93 -2.80
CA ARG A 84 -13.13 17.54 -4.12
C ARG A 84 -13.42 16.46 -5.15
#